data_AF-A0A5K0YUA5-F1
#
_entry.id   AF-A0A5K0YUA5-F1
#
_cell.length_a   1.000
_cell.length_b   1.000
_cell.length_c   1.000
_cell.angle_alpha   90.00
_cell.angle_beta   90.00
_cell.angle_gamma   90.00
#
_symmetry.space_group_name_H-M   'P 1'
#
loop_
_entity.id
_entity.type
_entity.pdbx_description
1 polymer ?
#
loop_
_entity_poly.entity_id
_entity_poly.type
_entity_poly.pdbx_seq_one_letter_code
_entity_poly.pdbx_strand_id
1 'polypeptide(L)'
;MASNIPVSEVYWSLVDKADKKFIRVRELPSYGKNRYDSYFHKVFKVYTQLWKFQQENRQKLVEAGLKRWEIGEIAYRIAQLYYSQYMRTSELNYLTESYIFYEAIFDREYFKENPQNLGLVNKQLRCLGRFLVVCLLLNRREKVQQLINDFRILLEESRRMFQ
;
A
#
# COMPACT_ATOMS: atom_id res chain seq x y z
N MET A 1 36.92 1.65 11.10
CA MET A 1 35.75 2.17 11.84
C MET A 1 34.54 1.94 10.96
N ALA A 2 33.72 0.92 11.25
CA ALA A 2 32.49 0.70 10.49
C ALA A 2 31.56 1.87 10.79
N SER A 3 31.19 2.66 9.77
CA SER A 3 30.16 3.68 9.94
C SER A 3 28.88 2.96 10.36
N ASN A 4 28.44 3.20 11.60
CA ASN A 4 27.23 2.59 12.12
C ASN A 4 26.05 3.39 11.54
N ILE A 5 25.69 3.10 10.28
CA ILE A 5 24.65 3.81 9.55
C ILE A 5 23.35 3.77 10.37
N PRO A 6 22.70 4.91 10.63
CA PRO A 6 21.45 4.96 11.38
C PRO A 6 20.39 4.05 10.76
N VAL A 7 19.63 3.36 11.61
CA VAL A 7 18.54 2.46 11.20
C VAL A 7 17.50 3.16 10.31
N SER A 8 17.23 4.44 10.59
CA SER A 8 16.34 5.29 9.79
C SER A 8 16.89 5.52 8.37
N GLU A 9 18.20 5.73 8.21
CA GLU A 9 18.83 5.94 6.91
C GLU A 9 18.77 4.66 6.06
N VAL A 10 19.03 3.51 6.66
CA VAL A 10 18.88 2.19 6.00
C VAL A 10 17.43 1.98 5.55
N TYR A 11 16.47 2.29 6.42
CA TYR A 11 15.04 2.19 6.10
C TYR A 11 14.65 3.07 4.91
N TRP A 12 15.00 4.36 4.94
CA TRP A 12 14.63 5.28 3.86
C TRP A 12 15.32 4.94 2.53
N SER A 13 16.54 4.41 2.57
CA SER A 13 17.21 3.85 1.39
C SER A 13 16.45 2.65 0.81
N LEU A 14 15.93 1.76 1.66
CA LEU A 14 15.10 0.64 1.23
C LEU A 14 13.77 1.10 0.63
N VAL A 15 13.12 2.11 1.23
CA VAL A 15 11.89 2.73 0.70
C VAL A 15 12.12 3.30 -0.70
N ASP A 16 13.12 4.16 -0.88
CA ASP A 16 13.44 4.76 -2.19
C ASP A 16 13.75 3.70 -3.26
N LYS A 17 14.51 2.66 -2.88
CA LYS A 17 14.80 1.53 -3.77
C LYS A 17 13.53 0.75 -4.15
N ALA A 18 12.61 0.56 -3.21
CA ALA A 18 11.33 -0.13 -3.44
C ALA A 18 10.43 0.70 -4.37
N ASP A 19 10.34 2.01 -4.15
CA ASP A 19 9.50 2.92 -4.93
C ASP A 19 9.99 3.07 -6.37
N LYS A 20 11.29 3.26 -6.58
CA LYS A 20 11.89 3.29 -7.94
C LYS A 20 11.57 2.03 -8.73
N LYS A 21 11.57 0.87 -8.05
CA LYS A 21 11.22 -0.42 -8.65
C LYS A 21 9.72 -0.53 -8.91
N PHE A 22 8.89 -0.08 -7.99
CA PHE A 22 7.44 -0.08 -8.12
C PHE A 22 6.96 0.73 -9.33
N ILE A 23 7.49 1.95 -9.50
CA ILE A 23 7.15 2.84 -10.62
C ILE A 23 7.43 2.15 -11.96
N ARG A 24 8.61 1.52 -12.10
CA ARG A 24 8.98 0.78 -13.31
C ARG A 24 8.00 -0.35 -13.63
N VAL A 25 7.57 -1.13 -12.64
CA VAL A 25 6.60 -2.22 -12.86
C VAL A 25 5.24 -1.68 -13.29
N ARG A 26 4.81 -0.57 -12.70
CA ARG A 26 3.54 0.08 -13.04
C ARG A 26 3.52 0.62 -14.48
N GLU A 27 4.66 1.06 -14.99
CA GLU A 27 4.81 1.59 -16.35
C GLU A 27 4.93 0.50 -17.42
N LEU A 28 5.15 -0.77 -17.04
CA LEU A 28 5.23 -1.86 -18.01
C LEU A 28 3.85 -2.15 -18.63
N PRO A 29 3.80 -2.35 -19.96
CA PRO A 29 2.56 -2.72 -20.63
C PRO A 29 1.89 -3.96 -20.02
N SER A 30 0.56 -4.03 -20.12
CA SER A 30 -0.23 -5.17 -19.64
C SER A 30 0.05 -6.47 -20.41
N TYR A 31 0.67 -6.36 -21.59
CA TYR A 31 1.06 -7.46 -22.47
C TYR A 31 2.57 -7.78 -22.37
N GLY A 32 2.93 -9.06 -22.56
CA GLY A 32 4.34 -9.53 -22.50
C GLY A 32 4.76 -10.14 -21.16
N LYS A 33 4.13 -11.27 -20.79
CA LYS A 33 4.25 -11.98 -19.50
C LYS A 33 5.69 -12.15 -18.99
N ASN A 34 6.61 -12.67 -19.81
CA ASN A 34 7.95 -13.07 -19.35
C ASN A 34 8.82 -11.95 -18.75
N ARG A 35 8.70 -10.70 -19.25
CA ARG A 35 9.47 -9.58 -18.67
C ARG A 35 8.84 -9.11 -17.37
N TYR A 36 7.51 -9.02 -17.32
CA TYR A 36 6.79 -8.54 -16.14
C TYR A 36 7.04 -9.43 -14.92
N ASP A 37 6.95 -10.76 -15.07
CA ASP A 37 7.11 -11.68 -13.94
C ASP A 37 8.50 -11.53 -13.29
N SER A 38 9.57 -11.40 -14.08
CA SER A 38 10.90 -11.14 -13.53
C SER A 38 10.99 -9.84 -12.74
N TYR A 39 10.33 -8.77 -13.20
CA TYR A 39 10.31 -7.50 -12.48
C TYR A 39 9.44 -7.59 -11.23
N PHE A 40 8.25 -8.19 -11.30
CA PHE A 40 7.35 -8.41 -10.17
C PHE A 40 8.08 -9.06 -9.00
N HIS A 41 8.75 -10.20 -9.23
CA HIS A 41 9.50 -10.91 -8.19
C HIS A 41 10.61 -10.05 -7.58
N LYS A 42 11.31 -9.24 -8.40
CA LYS A 42 12.36 -8.32 -7.92
C LYS A 42 11.80 -7.21 -7.04
N VAL A 43 10.64 -6.65 -7.40
CA VAL A 43 10.00 -5.57 -6.63
C VAL A 43 9.41 -6.13 -5.34
N PHE A 44 8.68 -7.23 -5.46
CA PHE A 44 8.08 -7.93 -4.34
C PHE A 44 9.13 -8.29 -3.28
N LYS A 45 10.27 -8.86 -3.69
CA LYS A 45 11.38 -9.19 -2.79
C LYS A 45 11.89 -7.97 -1.99
N VAL A 46 12.02 -6.81 -2.64
CA VAL A 46 12.48 -5.59 -1.94
C VAL A 46 11.41 -5.10 -0.96
N TYR A 47 10.13 -5.15 -1.33
CA TYR A 47 9.04 -4.79 -0.42
C TYR A 47 8.92 -5.73 0.78
N THR A 48 9.09 -7.04 0.59
CA THR A 48 9.11 -8.01 1.70
C THR A 48 10.28 -7.76 2.64
N GLN A 49 11.47 -7.44 2.09
CA GLN A 49 12.64 -7.06 2.88
C GLN A 49 12.38 -5.77 3.68
N LEU A 50 11.82 -4.76 3.03
CA LEU A 50 11.46 -3.49 3.66
C LEU A 50 10.43 -3.69 4.78
N TRP A 51 9.38 -4.47 4.53
CA TRP A 51 8.34 -4.78 5.50
C TRP A 51 8.91 -5.49 6.73
N LYS A 52 9.75 -6.51 6.51
CA LYS A 52 10.43 -7.22 7.60
C LYS A 52 11.35 -6.29 8.40
N PHE A 53 12.17 -5.49 7.71
CA PHE A 53 13.08 -4.54 8.36
C PHE A 53 12.31 -3.53 9.23
N GLN A 54 11.18 -3.03 8.72
CA GLN A 54 10.29 -2.13 9.44
C GLN A 54 9.70 -2.77 10.70
N GLN A 55 9.28 -4.04 10.63
CA GLN A 55 8.73 -4.75 11.79
C GLN A 55 9.78 -4.98 12.88
N GLU A 56 11.00 -5.40 12.50
CA GLU A 56 12.09 -5.70 13.42
C GLU A 56 12.66 -4.44 14.11
N ASN A 57 12.58 -3.28 13.44
CA ASN A 57 13.16 -2.02 13.93
C ASN A 57 12.12 -0.97 14.30
N ARG A 58 10.85 -1.36 14.46
CA ARG A 58 9.70 -0.44 14.54
C ARG A 58 9.88 0.65 15.59
N GLN A 59 10.30 0.30 16.80
CA GLN A 59 10.44 1.27 17.89
C GLN A 59 11.45 2.37 17.54
N LYS A 60 12.64 1.99 17.08
CA LYS A 60 13.70 2.94 16.67
C LYS A 60 13.25 3.83 15.50
N LEU A 61 12.48 3.28 14.56
CA LEU A 61 11.97 4.05 13.43
C LEU A 61 10.93 5.08 13.88
N VAL A 62 10.03 4.71 14.80
CA VAL A 62 9.04 5.63 15.38
C VAL A 62 9.72 6.74 16.18
N GLU A 63 10.73 6.41 16.99
CA GLU A 63 11.57 7.38 17.71
C GLU A 63 12.30 8.33 16.73
N ALA A 64 12.70 7.83 15.57
CA ALA A 64 13.28 8.62 14.48
C ALA A 64 12.25 9.39 13.63
N GLY A 65 10.96 9.34 13.99
CA GLY A 65 9.90 10.14 13.37
C GLY A 65 9.02 9.44 12.33
N LEU A 66 9.18 8.13 12.12
CA LEU A 66 8.33 7.34 11.20
C LEU A 66 6.85 7.48 11.59
N LYS A 67 6.03 7.91 10.62
CA LYS A 67 4.59 8.10 10.77
C LYS A 67 3.83 6.82 10.45
N ARG A 68 2.64 6.70 11.03
CA ARG A 68 1.80 5.51 10.86
C ARG A 68 1.35 5.39 9.40
N TRP A 69 1.02 6.51 8.75
CA TRP A 69 0.62 6.52 7.34
C TRP A 69 1.73 6.05 6.39
N GLU A 70 3.00 6.22 6.74
CA GLU A 70 4.14 5.77 5.93
C GLU A 70 4.25 4.24 5.94
N ILE A 71 3.93 3.60 7.08
CA ILE A 71 3.78 2.13 7.15
C ILE A 71 2.59 1.67 6.30
N GLY A 72 1.48 2.41 6.37
CA GLY A 72 0.31 2.18 5.52
C GLY A 72 0.62 2.26 4.03
N GLU A 73 1.53 3.16 3.62
CA GLU A 73 1.96 3.26 2.23
C GLU A 73 2.70 2.00 1.77
N ILE A 74 3.57 1.42 2.58
CA ILE A 74 4.24 0.16 2.25
C ILE A 74 3.22 -0.97 2.07
N ALA A 75 2.30 -1.13 3.03
CA ALA A 75 1.23 -2.12 2.94
C ALA A 75 0.37 -1.93 1.68
N TYR A 76 0.05 -0.67 1.35
CA TYR A 76 -0.73 -0.32 0.18
C TYR A 76 -0.01 -0.68 -1.12
N ARG A 77 1.30 -0.45 -1.21
CA ARG A 77 2.11 -0.84 -2.38
C ARG A 77 2.16 -2.36 -2.55
N ILE A 78 2.28 -3.12 -1.46
CA ILE A 78 2.23 -4.58 -1.51
C ILE A 78 0.85 -5.05 -2.01
N ALA A 79 -0.25 -4.48 -1.49
CA ALA A 79 -1.60 -4.77 -1.96
C ALA A 79 -1.75 -4.52 -3.47
N GLN A 80 -1.18 -3.41 -3.98
CA GLN A 80 -1.18 -3.07 -5.40
C GLN A 80 -0.38 -4.06 -6.25
N LEU A 81 0.77 -4.54 -5.76
CA LEU A 81 1.56 -5.55 -6.46
C LEU A 81 0.76 -6.84 -6.62
N TYR A 82 0.15 -7.32 -5.53
CA TYR A 82 -0.73 -8.49 -5.56
C TYR A 82 -1.89 -8.33 -6.55
N TYR A 83 -2.60 -7.21 -6.46
CA TYR A 83 -3.71 -6.92 -7.38
C TYR A 83 -3.24 -6.89 -8.85
N SER A 84 -2.10 -6.26 -9.12
CA SER A 84 -1.56 -6.17 -10.47
C SER A 84 -1.13 -7.54 -11.02
N GLN A 85 -0.66 -8.46 -10.18
CA GLN A 85 -0.37 -9.83 -10.59
C GLN A 85 -1.65 -10.60 -10.89
N TYR A 86 -2.68 -10.46 -10.04
CA TYR A 86 -4.01 -11.02 -10.30
C TYR A 86 -4.57 -10.58 -11.66
N MET A 87 -4.50 -9.28 -11.98
CA MET A 87 -5.00 -8.76 -13.27
C MET A 87 -4.31 -9.38 -14.50
N ARG A 88 -3.13 -9.97 -14.33
CA ARG A 88 -2.36 -10.60 -15.42
C ARG A 88 -2.50 -12.12 -15.47
N THR A 89 -2.57 -12.77 -14.30
CA THR A 89 -2.62 -14.24 -14.21
C THR A 89 -4.03 -14.78 -14.02
N SER A 90 -4.96 -13.94 -13.54
CA SER A 90 -6.29 -14.32 -13.06
C SER A 90 -6.27 -15.32 -11.89
N GLU A 91 -5.15 -15.48 -11.19
CA GLU A 91 -5.04 -16.39 -10.06
C GLU A 91 -5.61 -15.75 -8.78
N LEU A 92 -6.67 -16.36 -8.25
CA LEU A 92 -7.42 -15.85 -7.09
C LEU A 92 -6.60 -15.70 -5.81
N ASN A 93 -5.51 -16.46 -5.67
CA ASN A 93 -4.61 -16.35 -4.51
C ASN A 93 -4.04 -14.92 -4.40
N TYR A 94 -3.61 -14.32 -5.51
CA TYR A 94 -3.10 -12.95 -5.49
C TYR A 94 -4.18 -11.92 -5.17
N LEU A 95 -5.43 -12.15 -5.61
CA LEU A 95 -6.55 -11.27 -5.26
C LEU A 95 -6.86 -11.35 -3.76
N THR A 96 -6.80 -12.55 -3.18
CA THR A 96 -7.00 -12.80 -1.76
C THR A 96 -5.91 -12.15 -0.92
N GLU A 97 -4.64 -12.27 -1.31
CA GLU A 97 -3.54 -11.58 -0.64
C GLU A 97 -3.70 -10.05 -0.72
N SER A 98 -4.11 -9.52 -1.87
CA SER A 98 -4.42 -8.09 -2.01
C SER A 98 -5.51 -7.65 -1.03
N TYR A 99 -6.59 -8.44 -0.89
CA TYR A 99 -7.66 -8.20 0.08
C TYR A 99 -7.12 -8.13 1.51
N ILE A 100 -6.31 -9.10 1.93
CA ILE A 100 -5.74 -9.16 3.29
C ILE A 100 -4.97 -7.88 3.62
N PHE A 101 -4.15 -7.39 2.68
CA PHE A 101 -3.42 -6.14 2.88
C PHE A 101 -4.35 -4.91 2.92
N TYR A 102 -5.36 -4.83 2.05
CA TYR A 102 -6.30 -3.71 2.10
C TYR A 102 -7.13 -3.68 3.37
N GLU A 103 -7.64 -4.83 3.81
CA GLU A 103 -8.35 -4.97 5.07
C GLU A 103 -7.46 -4.59 6.24
N ALA A 104 -6.22 -5.09 6.26
CA ALA A 104 -5.21 -4.74 7.23
C ALA A 104 -4.92 -3.24 7.31
N ILE A 105 -5.01 -2.51 6.18
CA ILE A 105 -4.81 -1.06 6.13
C ILE A 105 -6.00 -0.33 6.71
N PHE A 106 -7.20 -0.77 6.37
CA PHE A 106 -8.45 -0.21 6.82
C PHE A 106 -8.63 -0.41 8.33
N ASP A 107 -8.51 -1.64 8.82
CA ASP A 107 -8.70 -1.99 10.24
C ASP A 107 -7.68 -1.31 11.16
N ARG A 108 -6.47 -1.04 10.65
CA ARG A 108 -5.43 -0.30 11.38
C ARG A 108 -5.50 1.20 11.15
N GLU A 109 -6.46 1.71 10.40
CA GLU A 109 -6.67 3.14 10.19
C GLU A 109 -5.38 3.90 9.80
N TYR A 110 -4.51 3.29 8.98
CA TYR A 110 -3.17 3.87 8.71
C TYR A 110 -3.23 5.28 8.14
N PHE A 111 -4.29 5.62 7.40
CA PHE A 111 -4.43 6.91 6.72
C PHE A 111 -5.33 7.91 7.45
N LYS A 112 -5.83 7.58 8.65
CA LYS A 112 -6.73 8.47 9.42
C LYS A 112 -6.00 9.63 10.12
N GLU A 113 -4.67 9.70 10.00
CA GLU A 113 -3.88 10.75 10.63
C GLU A 113 -4.15 12.11 9.98
N ASN A 114 -4.39 13.14 10.80
CA ASN A 114 -4.52 14.55 10.40
C ASN A 114 -5.44 14.82 9.19
N PRO A 115 -6.76 15.03 9.42
CA PRO A 115 -7.74 15.30 8.37
C PRO A 115 -7.38 16.50 7.47
N GLN A 116 -6.61 17.47 7.97
CA GLN A 116 -6.21 18.65 7.20
C GLN A 116 -5.15 18.35 6.13
N ASN A 117 -4.49 17.18 6.19
CA ASN A 117 -3.56 16.76 5.15
C ASN A 117 -4.33 16.22 3.93
N LEU A 118 -4.67 17.12 3.00
CA LEU A 118 -5.37 16.78 1.76
C LEU A 118 -4.65 15.70 0.94
N GLY A 119 -3.32 15.63 1.01
CA GLY A 119 -2.55 14.58 0.35
C GLY A 119 -2.86 13.19 0.91
N LEU A 120 -3.01 13.10 2.22
CA LEU A 120 -3.32 11.86 2.92
C LEU A 120 -4.78 11.44 2.75
N VAL A 121 -5.72 12.39 2.79
CA VAL A 121 -7.14 12.12 2.48
C VAL A 121 -7.30 11.59 1.05
N ASN A 122 -6.61 12.19 0.08
CA ASN A 122 -6.59 11.69 -1.29
C ASN A 122 -6.00 10.27 -1.41
N LYS A 123 -4.96 9.95 -0.63
CA LYS A 123 -4.40 8.58 -0.57
C LYS A 123 -5.43 7.61 0.01
N GLN A 124 -6.13 7.99 1.08
CA GLN A 124 -7.17 7.18 1.71
C GLN A 124 -8.34 6.90 0.75
N LEU A 125 -8.85 7.93 0.06
CA LEU A 125 -9.89 7.77 -0.97
C LEU A 125 -9.45 6.80 -2.08
N ARG A 126 -8.22 6.96 -2.58
CA ARG A 126 -7.64 6.06 -3.60
C ARG A 126 -7.46 4.63 -3.09
N CYS A 127 -7.15 4.45 -1.82
CA CYS A 127 -7.02 3.15 -1.18
C CYS A 127 -8.39 2.48 -1.06
N LEU A 128 -9.39 3.18 -0.50
CA LEU A 128 -10.78 2.71 -0.36
C LEU A 128 -11.38 2.33 -1.72
N GLY A 129 -11.21 3.17 -2.75
CA GLY A 129 -11.71 2.88 -4.09
C GLY A 129 -11.12 1.59 -4.68
N ARG A 130 -9.83 1.31 -4.46
CA ARG A 130 -9.23 0.03 -4.89
C ARG A 130 -9.68 -1.14 -4.04
N PHE A 131 -9.83 -0.94 -2.74
CA PHE A 131 -10.30 -1.99 -1.84
C PHE A 131 -11.74 -2.42 -2.19
N LEU A 132 -12.60 -1.46 -2.54
CA LEU A 132 -13.95 -1.73 -3.04
C LEU A 132 -13.93 -2.66 -4.26
N VAL A 133 -13.07 -2.39 -5.24
CA VAL A 133 -12.92 -3.25 -6.43
C VAL A 133 -12.51 -4.67 -6.05
N VAL A 134 -11.52 -4.82 -5.15
CA VAL A 134 -11.09 -6.14 -4.67
C VAL A 134 -12.23 -6.88 -3.95
N CYS A 135 -12.99 -6.19 -3.08
CA CYS A 135 -14.12 -6.77 -2.37
C CYS A 135 -15.24 -7.20 -3.34
N LEU A 136 -15.50 -6.42 -4.39
CA LEU A 136 -16.48 -6.75 -5.43
C LEU A 136 -16.06 -8.01 -6.19
N LEU A 137 -14.80 -8.10 -6.61
CA LEU A 137 -14.26 -9.26 -7.32
C LEU A 137 -14.27 -10.54 -6.47
N LEU A 138 -14.12 -10.41 -5.15
CA LEU A 138 -14.23 -11.52 -4.19
C LEU A 138 -15.67 -11.74 -3.67
N ASN A 139 -16.66 -11.01 -4.18
CA ASN A 139 -18.07 -11.09 -3.76
C ASN A 139 -18.28 -10.90 -2.24
N ARG A 140 -17.48 -10.03 -1.59
CA ARG A 140 -17.58 -9.68 -0.16
C ARG A 140 -18.63 -8.58 0.07
N ARG A 141 -19.90 -8.92 -0.14
CA ARG A 141 -21.01 -7.94 -0.17
C ARG A 141 -21.13 -7.07 1.08
N GLU A 142 -21.00 -7.66 2.28
CA GLU A 142 -21.07 -6.92 3.54
C GLU A 142 -19.95 -5.87 3.64
N LYS A 143 -18.71 -6.27 3.35
CA LYS A 143 -17.55 -5.36 3.33
C LYS A 143 -17.74 -4.26 2.29
N VAL A 144 -18.29 -4.58 1.11
CA VAL A 144 -18.61 -3.55 0.09
C VAL A 144 -19.58 -2.50 0.63
N GLN A 145 -20.65 -2.91 1.31
CA GLN A 145 -21.61 -1.95 1.89
C GLN A 145 -20.97 -1.05 2.94
N GLN A 146 -20.15 -1.62 3.82
CA GLN A 146 -19.38 -0.87 4.81
C GLN A 146 -18.47 0.16 4.12
N LEU A 147 -17.65 -0.29 3.17
CA LEU A 147 -16.67 0.56 2.49
C LEU A 147 -17.33 1.65 1.64
N ILE A 148 -18.51 1.43 1.06
CA ILE A 148 -19.27 2.47 0.35
C ILE A 148 -19.69 3.58 1.31
N ASN A 149 -20.16 3.23 2.50
CA ASN A 149 -20.55 4.21 3.50
C ASN A 149 -19.33 5.02 3.98
N ASP A 150 -18.21 4.36 4.28
CA ASP A 150 -16.96 5.02 4.68
C ASP A 150 -16.43 5.94 3.57
N PHE A 151 -16.51 5.50 2.31
CA PHE A 151 -16.11 6.30 1.17
C PHE A 151 -16.97 7.55 1.00
N ARG A 152 -18.29 7.44 1.20
CA ARG A 152 -19.21 8.59 1.16
C ARG A 152 -18.91 9.60 2.27
N ILE A 153 -18.75 9.14 3.52
CA ILE A 153 -18.41 9.99 4.66
C ILE A 153 -17.11 10.75 4.38
N LEU A 154 -16.05 10.03 3.96
CA LEU A 154 -14.76 10.64 3.67
C LEU A 154 -14.83 11.64 2.50
N LEU A 155 -15.65 11.38 1.48
CA LEU A 155 -15.88 12.33 0.39
C LEU A 155 -16.59 13.60 0.88
N GLU A 156 -17.60 13.47 1.73
CA GLU A 156 -18.32 14.62 2.29
C GLU A 156 -17.42 15.47 3.19
N GLU A 157 -16.64 14.83 4.06
CA GLU A 157 -15.64 15.50 4.89
C GLU A 157 -14.60 16.22 4.05
N SER A 158 -14.08 15.56 3.01
CA SER A 158 -13.08 16.18 2.13
C SER A 158 -13.65 17.38 1.39
N ARG A 159 -14.90 17.32 0.91
CA ARG A 159 -15.58 18.45 0.26
C ARG A 159 -15.73 19.67 1.17
N ARG A 160 -16.03 19.46 2.46
CA ARG A 160 -16.17 20.56 3.43
C ARG A 160 -14.86 21.31 3.67
N MET A 161 -13.71 20.65 3.53
CA MET A 161 -12.40 21.30 3.67
C MET A 161 -12.02 22.20 2.47
N PHE A 162 -12.72 22.07 1.34
CA PHE A 162 -12.51 22.91 0.15
C PHE A 162 -13.45 24.13 0.10
N GLN A 163 -14.38 24.25 1.07
CA GLN A 163 -15.28 25.40 1.22
C GLN A 163 -14.75 26.34 2.30
#